data_AF-W1X9A8-F1
#
_entry.id   AF-W1X9A8-F1
#
_cell.length_a   1.000
_cell.length_b   1.000
_cell.length_c   1.000
_cell.angle_alpha   90.00
_cell.angle_beta   90.00
_cell.angle_gamma   90.00
#
_symmetry.space_group_name_H-M   'P 1'
#
loop_
_entity.id
_entity.type
_entity.pdbx_description
1 polymer ?
#
loop_
_entity_poly.entity_id
_entity_poly.type
_entity_poly.pdbx_seq_one_letter_code
_entity_poly.pdbx_strand_id
1 'polypeptide(L)'
;LLLNIPSPIKYLHEKLPNKAKLGLYFNPYGKVLELIDDCISCGVDQLIDANGGPVWTEEGFAALHEKVRAELNDTVVDIAKQVEQILTAVFNINKRLKGRVDMTMALGLSDIKAQMGGLVYRGFVTGNGFKRLGDTLRYLQAIEKRLEKLAVDPHRDRAQMLKVENVQQAWQQ
;
A
#
# COMPACT_ATOMS: atom_id res chain seq x y z
N LEU A 1 -9.42 0.49 -21.73
CA LEU A 1 -8.57 -0.72 -21.66
C LEU A 1 -9.25 -1.85 -20.90
N LEU A 2 -9.57 -1.70 -19.61
CA LEU A 2 -10.16 -2.76 -18.76
C LEU A 2 -11.46 -3.39 -19.29
N LEU A 3 -12.29 -2.64 -20.03
CA LEU A 3 -13.53 -3.18 -20.62
C LEU A 3 -13.29 -4.24 -21.71
N ASN A 4 -12.11 -4.22 -22.36
CA ASN A 4 -11.77 -5.09 -23.49
C ASN A 4 -10.72 -6.15 -23.14
N ILE A 5 -10.22 -6.17 -21.89
CA ILE A 5 -9.22 -7.15 -21.44
C ILE A 5 -9.94 -8.14 -20.50
N PRO A 6 -9.84 -9.45 -20.74
CA PRO A 6 -10.40 -10.45 -19.83
C PRO A 6 -9.86 -10.22 -18.42
N SER A 7 -10.77 -10.18 -17.44
CA SER A 7 -10.37 -9.92 -16.06
C SER A 7 -9.40 -11.01 -15.55
N PRO A 8 -8.23 -10.61 -15.01
CA PRO A 8 -7.23 -11.54 -14.49
C PRO A 8 -7.64 -12.16 -13.15
N ILE A 9 -8.83 -11.84 -12.61
CA ILE A 9 -9.31 -12.31 -11.29
C ILE A 9 -9.22 -13.83 -11.14
N LYS A 10 -9.59 -14.61 -12.17
CA LYS A 10 -9.49 -16.09 -12.11
C LYS A 10 -8.04 -16.55 -12.00
N TYR A 11 -7.16 -16.02 -12.83
CA TYR A 11 -5.73 -16.33 -12.82
C TYR A 11 -5.09 -15.94 -11.48
N LEU A 12 -5.40 -14.74 -11.00
CA LEU A 12 -4.92 -14.26 -9.71
C LEU A 12 -5.45 -15.12 -8.57
N HIS A 13 -6.71 -15.56 -8.60
CA HIS A 13 -7.22 -16.47 -7.57
C HIS A 13 -6.45 -17.79 -7.45
N GLU A 14 -5.87 -18.29 -8.54
CA GLU A 14 -5.04 -19.50 -8.56
C GLU A 14 -3.58 -19.22 -8.21
N LYS A 15 -3.04 -18.06 -8.62
CA LYS A 15 -1.60 -17.73 -8.50
C LYS A 15 -1.25 -16.78 -7.36
N LEU A 16 -2.24 -16.21 -6.67
CA LEU A 16 -2.02 -15.25 -5.58
C LEU A 16 -1.26 -15.92 -4.44
N PRO A 17 -0.09 -15.40 -4.05
CA PRO A 17 0.60 -15.86 -2.86
C PRO A 17 -0.28 -15.60 -1.63
N ASN A 18 -0.40 -16.61 -0.77
CA ASN A 18 -1.02 -16.50 0.55
C ASN A 18 -2.36 -15.74 0.58
N LYS A 19 -3.30 -16.05 -0.33
CA LYS A 19 -4.65 -15.44 -0.41
C LYS A 19 -5.36 -15.30 0.93
N ALA A 20 -5.22 -16.30 1.81
CA ALA A 20 -5.77 -16.27 3.17
C ALA A 20 -5.19 -15.14 4.03
N LYS A 21 -3.87 -14.87 3.94
CA LYS A 21 -3.22 -13.75 4.65
C LYS A 21 -3.67 -12.40 4.11
N LEU A 22 -3.72 -12.24 2.79
CA LEU A 22 -4.20 -10.99 2.18
C LEU A 22 -5.61 -10.65 2.65
N GLY A 23 -6.52 -11.62 2.62
CA GLY A 23 -7.88 -11.43 3.12
C GLY A 23 -7.93 -11.12 4.61
N LEU A 24 -7.20 -11.87 5.43
CA LEU A 24 -7.18 -11.68 6.89
C LEU A 24 -6.62 -10.31 7.29
N TYR A 25 -5.51 -9.90 6.69
CA TYR A 25 -4.81 -8.66 7.05
C TYR A 25 -5.48 -7.41 6.47
N PHE A 26 -6.16 -7.53 5.32
CA PHE A 26 -6.88 -6.42 4.72
C PHE A 26 -8.31 -6.22 5.26
N ASN A 27 -8.86 -7.20 5.98
CA ASN A 27 -10.23 -7.14 6.52
C ASN A 27 -10.61 -5.83 7.27
N PRO A 28 -9.70 -5.15 8.01
CA PRO A 28 -10.02 -3.86 8.63
C PRO A 28 -10.30 -2.72 7.64
N TYR A 29 -9.86 -2.85 6.38
CA TYR A 29 -9.93 -1.81 5.35
C TYR A 29 -10.96 -2.11 4.26
N GLY A 30 -11.23 -3.40 3.99
CA GLY A 30 -12.17 -3.80 2.96
C GLY A 30 -12.12 -5.29 2.65
N LYS A 31 -12.73 -5.66 1.51
CA LYS A 31 -12.77 -7.06 1.05
C LYS A 31 -11.56 -7.40 0.21
N VAL A 32 -11.11 -8.65 0.27
CA VAL A 32 -9.98 -9.13 -0.55
C VAL A 32 -10.20 -8.95 -2.06
N LEU A 33 -11.45 -9.03 -2.53
CA LEU A 33 -11.78 -8.79 -3.93
C LEU A 33 -11.52 -7.33 -4.33
N GLU A 34 -11.87 -6.37 -3.47
CA GLU A 34 -11.61 -4.94 -3.72
C GLU A 34 -10.10 -4.66 -3.77
N LEU A 35 -9.32 -5.37 -2.95
CA LEU A 35 -7.85 -5.30 -3.00
C LEU A 35 -7.29 -5.87 -4.31
N ILE A 36 -7.87 -6.97 -4.80
CA ILE A 36 -7.47 -7.57 -6.08
C ILE A 36 -7.79 -6.59 -7.23
N ASP A 37 -8.98 -6.00 -7.23
CA ASP A 37 -9.38 -5.01 -8.24
C ASP A 37 -8.47 -3.77 -8.20
N ASP A 38 -8.05 -3.34 -7.01
CA ASP A 38 -7.07 -2.25 -6.83
C ASP A 38 -5.68 -2.64 -7.38
N CYS A 39 -5.22 -3.87 -7.16
CA CYS A 39 -3.97 -4.36 -7.75
C CYS A 39 -4.03 -4.42 -9.28
N ILE A 40 -5.18 -4.81 -9.84
CA ILE A 40 -5.41 -4.83 -11.29
C ILE A 40 -5.36 -3.42 -11.86
N SER A 41 -6.02 -2.47 -11.22
CA SER A 41 -6.04 -1.06 -11.64
C SER A 41 -4.62 -0.48 -11.63
N CYS A 42 -3.88 -0.66 -10.54
CA CYS A 42 -2.48 -0.26 -10.43
C CYS A 42 -1.58 -0.93 -11.49
N GLY A 43 -1.82 -2.21 -11.81
CA GLY A 43 -1.09 -2.92 -12.84
C GLY A 43 -1.33 -2.37 -14.25
N VAL A 44 -2.58 -1.99 -14.56
CA VAL A 44 -2.91 -1.33 -15.82
C VAL A 44 -2.23 0.04 -15.91
N ASP A 45 -2.30 0.86 -14.87
CA ASP A 45 -1.65 2.18 -14.85
C ASP A 45 -0.15 2.06 -15.07
N GLN A 46 0.49 1.11 -14.40
CA GLN A 46 1.92 0.83 -14.56
C GLN A 46 2.28 0.40 -15.99
N LEU A 47 1.46 -0.43 -16.63
CA LEU A 47 1.70 -0.89 -18.00
C LEU A 47 1.46 0.22 -19.02
N ILE A 48 0.46 1.08 -18.80
CA ILE A 48 0.24 2.28 -19.63
C ILE A 48 1.48 3.20 -19.54
N ASP A 49 1.92 3.51 -18.32
CA ASP A 49 3.11 4.35 -18.10
C ASP A 49 4.37 3.74 -18.73
N ALA A 50 4.57 2.43 -18.60
CA ALA A 50 5.72 1.73 -19.18
C ALA A 50 5.74 1.75 -20.71
N ASN A 51 4.57 1.84 -21.35
CA ASN A 51 4.43 1.90 -22.81
C ASN A 51 4.34 3.34 -23.36
N GLY A 52 4.72 4.35 -22.57
CA GLY A 52 4.76 5.75 -23.02
C GLY A 52 3.50 6.56 -22.73
N GLY A 53 2.59 6.03 -21.90
CA GLY A 53 1.39 6.72 -21.45
C GLY A 53 0.14 6.42 -22.30
N PRO A 54 -0.96 7.15 -22.07
CA PRO A 54 -2.20 6.94 -22.78
C PRO A 54 -2.09 7.34 -24.26
N VAL A 55 -2.71 6.52 -25.11
CA VAL A 55 -2.75 6.68 -26.57
C VAL A 55 -4.16 7.07 -27.02
N TRP A 56 -4.24 7.93 -28.03
CA TRP A 56 -5.50 8.51 -28.52
C TRP A 56 -5.81 8.14 -29.98
N THR A 57 -4.96 7.32 -30.61
CA THR A 57 -5.19 6.76 -31.95
C THR A 57 -5.68 5.33 -31.84
N GLU A 58 -6.43 4.86 -32.84
CA GLU A 58 -6.95 3.50 -32.88
C GLU A 58 -5.81 2.47 -32.93
N GLU A 59 -4.82 2.70 -33.79
CA GLU A 59 -3.66 1.82 -33.94
C GLU A 59 -2.82 1.79 -32.67
N GLY A 60 -2.65 2.95 -32.02
CA GLY A 60 -1.96 3.05 -30.74
C GLY A 60 -2.70 2.29 -29.65
N PHE A 61 -4.03 2.44 -29.59
CA PHE A 61 -4.87 1.73 -28.63
C PHE A 61 -4.81 0.22 -28.82
N ALA A 62 -4.88 -0.28 -30.05
CA ALA A 62 -4.77 -1.71 -30.34
C ALA A 62 -3.41 -2.27 -29.92
N ALA A 63 -2.32 -1.55 -30.21
CA ALA A 63 -0.98 -1.95 -29.80
C ALA A 63 -0.83 -1.98 -28.26
N LEU A 64 -1.30 -0.94 -27.58
CA LEU A 64 -1.27 -0.86 -26.12
C LEU A 64 -2.14 -1.94 -25.48
N HIS A 65 -3.32 -2.22 -26.04
CA HIS A 65 -4.21 -3.25 -25.54
C HIS A 65 -3.57 -4.64 -25.56
N GLU A 66 -2.93 -5.03 -26.66
CA GLU A 66 -2.26 -6.34 -26.75
C GLU A 66 -1.07 -6.44 -25.79
N LYS A 67 -0.31 -5.36 -25.60
CA LYS A 67 0.78 -5.30 -24.61
C LYS A 67 0.25 -5.46 -23.19
N VAL A 68 -0.74 -4.67 -22.80
CA VAL A 68 -1.34 -4.75 -21.46
C VAL A 68 -1.92 -6.14 -21.24
N ARG A 69 -2.63 -6.70 -22.21
CA ARG A 69 -3.22 -8.04 -22.12
C ARG A 69 -2.16 -9.13 -21.88
N ALA A 70 -1.00 -9.04 -22.54
CA ALA A 70 0.07 -10.02 -22.40
C ALA A 70 0.76 -9.95 -21.02
N GLU A 71 0.95 -8.74 -20.48
CA GLU A 71 1.80 -8.51 -19.31
C GLU A 71 1.02 -8.30 -17.99
N LEU A 72 -0.30 -8.07 -18.05
CA LEU A 72 -1.13 -7.73 -16.89
C LEU A 72 -1.09 -8.80 -15.79
N ASN A 73 -1.17 -10.07 -16.17
CA ASN A 73 -1.19 -11.17 -15.21
C ASN A 73 0.07 -11.19 -14.32
N ASP A 74 1.24 -11.10 -14.94
CA ASP A 74 2.53 -11.14 -14.22
C ASP A 74 2.74 -9.86 -13.41
N THR A 75 2.40 -8.71 -13.98
CA THR A 75 2.47 -7.40 -13.30
C THR A 75 1.63 -7.41 -12.02
N VAL A 76 0.39 -7.90 -12.09
CA VAL A 76 -0.49 -7.92 -10.91
C VAL A 76 -0.04 -8.94 -9.86
N VAL A 77 0.56 -10.06 -10.27
CA VAL A 77 1.19 -11.01 -9.33
C VAL A 77 2.34 -10.34 -8.56
N ASP A 78 3.17 -9.55 -9.23
CA ASP A 78 4.28 -8.84 -8.59
C ASP A 78 3.80 -7.72 -7.66
N ILE A 79 2.73 -7.01 -8.04
CA ILE A 79 2.05 -6.06 -7.16
C ILE A 79 1.51 -6.77 -5.92
N ALA A 80 0.84 -7.90 -6.10
CA ALA A 80 0.26 -8.66 -4.99
C ALA A 80 1.32 -9.15 -3.98
N LYS A 81 2.51 -9.53 -4.45
CA LYS A 81 3.65 -9.87 -3.56
C LYS A 81 4.08 -8.68 -2.70
N GLN A 82 4.18 -7.48 -3.29
CA GLN A 82 4.52 -6.27 -2.54
C GLN A 82 3.43 -5.91 -1.52
N VAL A 83 2.17 -6.02 -1.94
CA VAL A 83 1.00 -5.79 -1.07
C VAL A 83 0.98 -6.78 0.10
N GLU A 84 1.32 -8.05 -0.12
CA GLU A 84 1.44 -9.04 0.97
C GLU A 84 2.48 -8.61 2.02
N GLN A 85 3.64 -8.12 1.59
CA GLN A 85 4.69 -7.64 2.49
C GLN A 85 4.22 -6.41 3.29
N ILE A 86 3.55 -5.46 2.62
CA ILE A 86 2.98 -4.26 3.23
C ILE A 86 1.94 -4.66 4.30
N LEU A 87 0.99 -5.52 3.96
CA LEU A 87 -0.07 -5.95 4.89
C LEU A 87 0.48 -6.77 6.06
N THR A 88 1.55 -7.55 5.84
CA THR A 88 2.25 -8.26 6.90
C THR A 88 2.90 -7.29 7.89
N ALA A 89 3.57 -6.24 7.40
CA ALA A 89 4.14 -5.20 8.25
C ALA A 89 3.05 -4.47 9.05
N VAL A 90 1.94 -4.09 8.40
CA VAL A 90 0.77 -3.48 9.07
C VAL A 90 0.22 -4.39 10.17
N PHE A 91 0.09 -5.69 9.91
CA PHE A 91 -0.39 -6.64 10.90
C PHE A 91 0.55 -6.72 12.12
N ASN A 92 1.87 -6.76 11.90
CA ASN A 92 2.87 -6.78 12.96
C ASN A 92 2.84 -5.50 13.80
N ILE A 93 2.75 -4.33 13.15
CA ILE A 93 2.63 -3.04 13.83
C ILE A 93 1.34 -3.01 14.68
N ASN A 94 0.19 -3.38 14.11
CA ASN A 94 -1.08 -3.43 14.83
C ASN A 94 -1.05 -4.38 16.04
N LYS A 95 -0.31 -5.49 15.96
CA LYS A 95 -0.11 -6.39 17.11
C LYS A 95 0.66 -5.70 18.23
N ARG A 96 1.70 -4.91 17.90
CA ARG A 96 2.48 -4.13 18.89
C ARG A 96 1.64 -2.99 19.50
N LEU A 97 0.79 -2.34 18.72
CA LEU A 97 -0.08 -1.25 19.19
C LEU A 97 -1.14 -1.71 20.22
N LYS A 98 -1.55 -2.99 20.19
CA LYS A 98 -2.51 -3.58 21.15
C LYS A 98 -1.86 -4.01 22.48
N GLY A 99 -0.55 -3.82 22.65
CA GLY A 99 0.18 -4.16 23.87
C GLY A 99 -0.16 -3.23 25.05
N ARG A 100 0.61 -3.35 26.15
CA ARG A 100 0.42 -2.52 27.34
C ARG A 100 0.77 -1.06 27.01
N VAL A 101 -0.23 -0.19 27.02
CA VAL A 101 -0.07 1.25 26.76
C VAL A 101 0.24 1.97 28.06
N ASP A 102 1.45 2.50 28.17
CA ASP A 102 1.79 3.50 29.17
C ASP A 102 1.23 4.87 28.73
N MET A 103 0.67 5.65 29.66
CA MET A 103 0.12 6.97 29.40
C MET A 103 1.17 7.92 28.76
N THR A 104 2.45 7.71 29.07
CA THR A 104 3.58 8.47 28.49
C THR A 104 3.76 8.24 26.99
N MET A 105 3.33 7.08 26.47
CA MET A 105 3.44 6.71 25.05
C MET A 105 2.16 7.01 24.26
N ALA A 106 1.06 7.38 24.92
CA ALA A 106 -0.26 7.49 24.30
C ALA A 106 -0.28 8.41 23.06
N LEU A 107 0.42 9.55 23.13
CA LEU A 107 0.52 10.47 21.99
C LEU A 107 1.31 9.87 20.82
N GLY A 108 2.46 9.25 21.08
CA GLY A 108 3.28 8.61 20.04
C GLY A 108 2.55 7.45 19.37
N LEU A 109 1.82 6.64 20.14
CA LEU A 109 1.01 5.55 19.61
C LEU A 109 -0.18 6.06 18.77
N SER A 110 -0.83 7.16 19.19
CA SER A 110 -1.92 7.78 18.42
C SER A 110 -1.40 8.37 17.10
N ASP A 111 -0.25 9.05 17.13
CA ASP A 111 0.39 9.60 15.94
C ASP A 111 0.81 8.48 14.96
N ILE A 112 1.40 7.39 15.46
CA ILE A 112 1.71 6.21 14.63
C ILE A 112 0.46 5.65 13.97
N LYS A 113 -0.66 5.55 14.71
CA LYS A 113 -1.93 5.09 14.13
C LYS A 113 -2.43 6.02 13.02
N ALA A 114 -2.28 7.34 13.19
CA ALA A 114 -2.62 8.32 12.15
C ALA A 114 -1.71 8.17 10.92
N GLN A 115 -0.39 8.03 11.10
CA GLN A 115 0.58 7.81 10.02
C GLN A 115 0.26 6.53 9.23
N MET A 116 -0.08 5.44 9.91
CA MET A 116 -0.51 4.20 9.25
C MET A 116 -1.76 4.40 8.39
N GLY A 117 -2.72 5.19 8.86
CA GLY A 117 -3.95 5.51 8.10
C GLY A 117 -3.68 6.27 6.80
N GLY A 118 -2.59 7.03 6.73
CA GLY A 118 -2.15 7.69 5.50
C GLY A 118 -1.37 6.78 4.54
N LEU A 119 -0.84 5.64 5.02
CA LEU A 119 -0.05 4.71 4.21
C LEU A 119 -0.89 3.57 3.63
N VAL A 120 -1.82 3.04 4.42
CA VAL A 120 -2.67 1.90 4.05
C VAL A 120 -4.13 2.23 4.36
N TYR A 121 -4.91 2.26 3.30
CA TYR A 121 -6.33 2.59 3.27
C TYR A 121 -6.99 1.83 2.10
N ARG A 122 -8.32 1.90 1.98
CA ARG A 122 -9.02 1.28 0.84
C ARG A 122 -8.59 1.97 -0.46
N GLY A 123 -7.99 1.22 -1.40
CA GLY A 123 -7.51 1.79 -2.66
C GLY A 123 -6.05 2.28 -2.63
N PHE A 124 -5.28 1.94 -1.58
CA PHE A 124 -3.92 2.44 -1.44
C PHE A 124 -2.95 1.92 -2.51
N VAL A 125 -3.26 0.82 -3.20
CA VAL A 125 -2.34 0.22 -4.17
C VAL A 125 -2.26 1.10 -5.41
N THR A 126 -3.41 1.49 -5.95
CA THR A 126 -3.49 2.48 -7.03
C THR A 126 -3.18 3.88 -6.51
N GLY A 127 -3.69 4.24 -5.33
CA GLY A 127 -3.52 5.59 -4.77
C GLY A 127 -2.06 5.98 -4.49
N ASN A 128 -1.23 5.04 -4.02
CA ASN A 128 0.21 5.26 -3.88
C ASN A 128 0.93 5.12 -5.24
N GLY A 129 0.43 4.25 -6.11
CA GLY A 129 1.00 3.92 -7.41
C GLY A 129 2.16 2.92 -7.31
N PHE A 130 2.36 2.12 -8.37
CA PHE A 130 3.31 1.01 -8.41
C PHE A 130 4.71 1.38 -7.90
N LYS A 131 5.26 2.49 -8.41
CA LYS A 131 6.64 2.94 -8.09
C LYS A 131 6.84 3.27 -6.62
N ARG A 132 5.77 3.63 -5.89
CA ARG A 132 5.85 4.04 -4.48
C ARG A 132 5.43 2.96 -3.50
N LEU A 133 4.98 1.79 -3.95
CA LEU A 133 4.66 0.66 -3.05
C LEU A 133 5.88 0.24 -2.20
N GLY A 134 7.08 0.26 -2.80
CA GLY A 134 8.33 0.06 -2.07
C GLY A 134 8.57 1.11 -0.98
N ASP A 135 8.19 2.37 -1.23
CA ASP A 135 8.26 3.44 -0.22
C ASP A 135 7.25 3.24 0.90
N THR A 136 6.03 2.79 0.58
CA THR A 136 5.03 2.42 1.60
C THR A 136 5.58 1.39 2.57
N LEU A 137 6.21 0.32 2.05
CA LEU A 137 6.85 -0.71 2.88
C LEU A 137 8.00 -0.12 3.70
N ARG A 138 8.86 0.71 3.09
CA ARG A 138 9.97 1.40 3.77
C ARG A 138 9.48 2.25 4.94
N TYR A 139 8.38 2.98 4.78
CA TYR A 139 7.80 3.80 5.84
C TYR A 139 7.19 2.94 6.97
N LEU A 140 6.54 1.83 6.64
CA LEU A 140 6.04 0.89 7.66
C LEU A 140 7.18 0.28 8.48
N GLN A 141 8.29 -0.11 7.83
CA GLN A 141 9.48 -0.59 8.54
C GLN A 141 10.11 0.50 9.43
N ALA A 142 10.05 1.76 9.01
CA ALA A 142 10.48 2.88 9.85
C ALA A 142 9.58 3.06 11.08
N ILE A 143 8.27 2.85 10.94
CA ILE A 143 7.31 2.84 12.04
C ILE A 143 7.61 1.69 13.02
N GLU A 144 7.94 0.49 12.54
CA GLU A 144 8.34 -0.63 13.41
C GLU A 144 9.57 -0.27 14.26
N LYS A 145 10.58 0.33 13.65
CA LYS A 145 11.79 0.82 14.35
C LYS A 145 11.46 1.95 15.33
N ARG A 146 10.53 2.83 14.98
CA ARG A 146 10.06 3.90 15.87
C ARG A 146 9.38 3.32 17.10
N LEU A 147 8.52 2.30 16.95
CA LEU A 147 7.89 1.61 18.08
C LEU A 147 8.91 1.00 19.05
N GLU A 148 10.00 0.42 18.53
CA GLU A 148 11.08 -0.12 19.37
C GLU A 148 11.77 0.98 20.18
N LYS A 149 12.05 2.13 19.55
CA LYS A 149 12.69 3.27 20.21
C LYS A 149 11.75 4.01 21.16
N LEU A 150 10.46 4.09 20.84
CA LEU A 150 9.43 4.71 21.67
C LEU A 150 9.33 4.02 23.04
N ALA A 151 9.47 2.70 23.08
CA ALA A 151 9.48 1.95 24.33
C ALA A 151 10.70 2.25 25.22
N VAL A 152 11.82 2.71 24.63
CA VAL A 152 13.07 3.01 25.33
C VAL A 152 13.11 4.47 25.80
N ASP A 153 12.69 5.41 24.94
CA ASP A 153 12.73 6.85 25.22
C ASP A 153 11.51 7.58 24.63
N PRO A 154 10.37 7.59 25.36
CA PRO A 154 9.16 8.29 24.93
C PRO A 154 9.32 9.79 24.78
N HIS A 155 10.19 10.42 25.58
CA HIS A 155 10.39 11.86 25.56
C HIS A 155 11.11 12.32 24.29
N ARG A 156 12.11 11.56 23.85
CA ARG A 156 12.81 11.83 22.58
C ARG A 156 11.88 11.66 21.37
N ASP A 157 11.03 10.64 21.36
CA ASP A 157 10.03 10.46 20.30
C ASP A 157 9.10 11.68 20.23
N ARG A 158 8.56 12.11 21.39
CA ARG A 158 7.69 13.28 21.46
C ARG A 158 8.37 14.56 20.95
N ALA A 159 9.64 14.79 21.31
CA ALA A 159 10.39 15.95 20.82
C ALA A 159 10.61 15.91 19.30
N GLN A 160 10.80 14.74 18.71
CA GLN A 160 10.93 14.57 17.26
C GLN A 160 9.58 14.73 16.54
N MET A 161 8.51 14.17 17.11
CA MET A 161 7.14 14.30 16.61
C MET A 161 6.72 15.77 16.51
N LEU A 162 6.95 16.57 17.55
CA LEU A 162 6.63 18.00 17.54
C LEU A 162 7.38 18.77 16.44
N LYS A 163 8.63 18.39 16.13
CA LYS A 163 9.37 19.01 15.01
C LYS A 163 8.73 18.71 13.67
N VAL A 164 8.27 17.47 13.47
CA VAL A 164 7.58 17.08 12.23
C VAL A 164 6.23 17.77 12.13
N GLU A 165 5.47 17.83 13.22
CA GLU A 165 4.17 18.50 13.29
C GLU A 165 4.28 19.99 12.90
N ASN A 166 5.29 20.70 13.41
CA ASN A 166 5.54 22.09 13.04
C ASN A 166 5.78 22.27 11.53
N VAL A 167 6.53 21.36 10.91
CA VAL A 167 6.78 21.40 9.45
C VAL A 167 5.50 21.08 8.67
N GLN A 168 4.70 20.11 9.14
CA GLN A 168 3.43 19.76 8.50
C GLN A 168 2.42 20.91 8.56
N GLN A 169 2.32 21.59 9.71
CA GLN A 169 1.45 22.76 9.86
C GLN A 169 1.88 23.90 8.94
N ALA A 170 3.20 24.17 8.83
CA ALA A 170 3.71 25.19 7.92
C ALA A 170 3.47 24.86 6.44
N TRP A 171 3.42 23.58 6.07
CA TRP A 171 3.13 23.13 4.70
C TRP A 171 1.63 23.23 4.33
N GLN A 172 0.73 23.17 5.31
CA GLN A 172 -0.71 23.25 5.10
C GLN A 172 -1.25 24.69 5.03
N GLN A 173 -0.40 25.69 5.31
CA GLN A 173 -0.70 27.12 5.17
C GLN A 173 -0.35 27.61 3.78
#